data_AF-A0AAD5TSG7-F1
#
_entry.id   AF-A0AAD5TSG7-F1
#
_cell.length_a   1.000
_cell.length_b   1.000
_cell.length_c   1.000
_cell.angle_alpha   90.00
_cell.angle_beta   90.00
_cell.angle_gamma   90.00
#
_symmetry.space_group_name_H-M   'P 1'
#
loop_
_entity.id
_entity.type
_entity.pdbx_description
1 polymer ?
#
loop_
_entity_poly.entity_id
_entity_poly.type
_entity_poly.pdbx_seq_one_letter_code
_entity_poly.pdbx_strand_id
1 'polypeptide(L)'
;MPASPHQPPAALRAQVKDLYKQLLYMGREYPNGGIDYFKPKLKAAFLKKRTMSDPAEIEAALKQGDYIKKELEALWFLRKYRHVKQNYYDPKD
;
A
#
# COMPACT_ATOMS: atom_id res chain seq x y z
N MET A 1 6.15 -33.32 16.48
CA MET A 1 6.84 -32.01 16.57
C MET A 1 5.77 -30.94 16.63
N PRO A 2 5.45 -30.36 17.80
CA PRO A 2 4.48 -29.26 17.86
C PRO A 2 5.08 -28.03 17.19
N ALA A 3 4.30 -27.37 16.33
CA ALA A 3 4.71 -26.15 15.65
C ALA A 3 5.12 -25.08 16.68
N SER A 4 6.32 -24.52 16.52
CA SER A 4 6.85 -23.49 17.43
C SER A 4 5.89 -22.30 17.56
N PRO A 5 5.76 -21.67 18.75
CA PRO A 5 4.71 -20.68 19.05
C PRO A 5 4.94 -19.29 18.40
N HIS A 6 5.92 -19.16 17.51
CA HIS A 6 6.43 -17.87 17.04
C HIS A 6 6.17 -17.62 15.55
N GLN A 7 5.29 -18.42 14.94
CA GLN A 7 5.01 -18.30 13.51
C GLN A 7 3.57 -17.85 13.29
N PRO A 8 3.35 -16.67 12.67
CA PRO A 8 2.00 -16.22 12.41
C PRO A 8 1.29 -17.20 11.47
N PRO A 9 -0.03 -17.40 11.64
CA PRO A 9 -0.85 -18.26 10.80
C PRO A 9 -0.52 -18.12 9.31
N ALA A 10 -0.43 -19.24 8.60
CA ALA A 10 -0.09 -19.24 7.17
C ALA A 10 -1.01 -18.34 6.32
N ALA A 11 -2.28 -18.20 6.73
CA ALA A 11 -3.25 -17.29 6.12
C ALA A 11 -2.82 -15.81 6.19
N LEU A 12 -2.36 -15.34 7.36
CA LEU A 12 -1.91 -13.94 7.53
C LEU A 12 -0.67 -13.65 6.69
N ARG A 13 0.25 -14.61 6.57
CA ARG A 13 1.43 -14.47 5.70
C ARG A 13 1.05 -14.29 4.23
N ALA A 14 0.02 -14.98 3.75
CA ALA A 14 -0.48 -14.82 2.39
C ALA A 14 -1.10 -13.42 2.18
N GLN A 15 -1.91 -12.95 3.12
CA GLN A 15 -2.52 -11.61 3.08
C GLN A 15 -1.47 -10.49 3.07
N VAL A 16 -0.42 -10.60 3.89
CA VAL A 16 0.68 -9.61 3.91
C VAL A 16 1.41 -9.56 2.55
N LYS A 17 1.65 -10.71 1.92
CA LYS A 17 2.28 -10.76 0.59
C LYS A 17 1.38 -10.15 -0.49
N ASP A 18 0.08 -10.41 -0.42
CA ASP A 18 -0.88 -9.86 -1.38
C ASP A 18 -1.00 -8.33 -1.22
N LEU A 19 -1.12 -7.85 0.02
CA LEU A 19 -1.08 -6.42 0.34
C LEU A 19 0.17 -5.74 -0.22
N TYR A 20 1.35 -6.34 -0.06
CA TYR A 20 2.59 -5.79 -0.61
C TYR A 20 2.55 -5.64 -2.13
N LYS A 21 2.05 -6.65 -2.85
CA LYS A 21 1.92 -6.61 -4.31
C LYS A 21 0.92 -5.55 -4.77
N GLN A 22 -0.22 -5.45 -4.09
CA GLN A 22 -1.25 -4.47 -4.39
C GLN A 22 -0.74 -3.05 -4.20
N LEU A 23 -0.13 -2.76 -3.04
CA LEU A 23 0.46 -1.45 -2.78
C LEU A 23 1.57 -1.10 -3.78
N LEU A 24 2.40 -2.07 -4.15
CA LEU A 24 3.45 -1.86 -5.15
C LEU A 24 2.88 -1.56 -6.54
N TYR A 25 1.76 -2.18 -6.91
CA TYR A 25 1.06 -1.90 -8.17
C TYR A 25 0.45 -0.50 -8.16
N MET A 26 -0.31 -0.15 -7.11
CA MET A 26 -0.98 1.15 -6.98
C MET A 26 0.03 2.31 -6.86
N GLY A 27 1.16 2.07 -6.20
CA GLY A 27 2.22 3.06 -6.05
C GLY A 27 2.99 3.41 -7.33
N ARG A 28 2.70 2.76 -8.47
CA ARG A 28 3.32 3.10 -9.76
C ARG A 28 2.99 4.50 -10.23
N GLU A 29 1.78 4.96 -9.96
CA GLU A 29 1.31 6.29 -10.37
C GLU A 29 1.51 7.36 -9.29
N TYR A 30 2.36 7.07 -8.28
CA TYR A 30 2.61 8.01 -7.19
C TYR A 30 3.18 9.35 -7.73
N PRO A 31 2.65 10.51 -7.30
CA PRO A 31 2.98 11.79 -7.93
C PRO A 31 4.45 12.22 -7.78
N ASN A 32 5.17 11.77 -6.74
CA ASN A 32 6.56 12.16 -6.48
C ASN A 32 7.58 11.22 -7.13
N GLY A 33 7.47 10.93 -8.43
CA GLY A 33 8.42 10.05 -9.13
C GLY A 33 8.02 8.57 -9.15
N GLY A 34 6.72 8.27 -9.00
CA GLY A 34 6.14 6.96 -9.27
C GLY A 34 6.72 5.83 -8.42
N ILE A 35 6.95 4.69 -9.07
CA ILE A 35 7.40 3.47 -8.41
C ILE A 35 8.79 3.60 -7.79
N ASP A 36 9.70 4.36 -8.39
CA ASP A 36 11.09 4.45 -7.92
C ASP A 36 11.19 5.17 -6.58
N TYR A 37 10.29 6.12 -6.33
CA TYR A 37 10.16 6.78 -5.04
C TYR A 37 9.37 5.93 -4.03
N PHE A 38 8.29 5.28 -4.48
CA PHE A 38 7.37 4.58 -3.60
C PHE A 38 7.92 3.23 -3.10
N LYS A 39 8.51 2.43 -4.01
CA LYS A 39 9.01 1.08 -3.73
C LYS A 39 10.03 1.00 -2.58
N PRO A 40 11.08 1.85 -2.48
CA PRO A 40 12.03 1.78 -1.38
C PRO A 40 11.36 2.09 -0.04
N LYS A 41 10.42 3.05 0.00
CA LYS A 41 9.67 3.39 1.21
C LYS A 41 8.74 2.27 1.66
N LEU A 42 8.02 1.66 0.71
CA LEU A 42 7.17 0.50 0.98
C LEU A 42 8.02 -0.65 1.54
N LYS A 43 9.15 -0.97 0.90
CA LYS A 43 10.06 -2.02 1.36
C LYS A 43 10.58 -1.73 2.77
N ALA A 44 11.00 -0.49 3.05
CA ALA A 44 11.47 -0.10 4.38
C ALA A 44 10.39 -0.25 5.46
N ALA A 45 9.13 0.11 5.17
CA ALA A 45 8.02 -0.04 6.10
C ALA A 45 7.77 -1.52 6.46
N PHE A 46 7.76 -2.41 5.47
CA PHE A 46 7.59 -3.86 5.70
C PHE A 46 8.79 -4.48 6.43
N LEU A 47 10.01 -4.05 6.11
CA LEU A 47 11.23 -4.51 6.80
C LEU A 47 11.24 -4.14 8.28
N LYS A 48 10.81 -2.92 8.63
CA LYS A 48 10.69 -2.48 10.04
C LYS A 48 9.75 -3.38 10.85
N LYS A 49 8.73 -3.96 10.21
CA LYS A 49 7.72 -4.84 10.83
C LYS A 49 8.06 -6.34 10.72
N ARG A 50 9.24 -6.72 10.20
CA ARG A 50 9.60 -8.14 9.93
C ARG A 50 9.61 -9.04 11.18
N THR A 51 9.94 -8.48 12.34
CA THR A 51 10.05 -9.22 13.61
C THR A 51 8.71 -9.36 14.34
N MET A 52 7.65 -8.73 13.84
CA MET A 52 6.30 -8.87 14.41
C MET A 52 5.83 -10.31 14.26
N SER A 53 5.52 -10.93 15.40
CA SER A 53 5.09 -12.33 15.48
C SER A 53 3.69 -12.48 16.10
N ASP A 54 3.16 -11.41 16.70
CA ASP A 54 1.82 -11.40 17.28
C ASP A 54 0.74 -11.28 16.19
N PRO A 55 -0.23 -12.21 16.13
CA PRO A 55 -1.30 -12.17 15.14
C PRO A 55 -2.14 -10.88 15.19
N ALA A 56 -2.43 -10.35 16.38
CA ALA A 56 -3.27 -9.16 16.52
C ALA A 56 -2.57 -7.90 15.99
N GLU A 57 -1.26 -7.75 16.26
CA GLU A 57 -0.45 -6.70 15.65
C GLU A 57 -0.39 -6.80 14.11
N ILE A 58 -0.29 -8.02 13.56
CA ILE A 58 -0.26 -8.24 12.12
C ILE A 58 -1.59 -7.85 11.48
N GLU A 59 -2.72 -8.21 12.10
CA GLU A 59 -4.05 -7.80 11.64
C GLU A 59 -4.24 -6.27 11.69
N ALA A 60 -3.77 -5.62 12.74
CA ALA A 60 -3.78 -4.16 12.83
C ALA A 60 -2.93 -3.51 11.72
N ALA A 61 -1.75 -4.06 11.45
CA ALA A 61 -0.89 -3.59 10.36
C ALA A 61 -1.49 -3.83 8.97
N LEU A 62 -2.22 -4.93 8.77
CA LEU A 62 -2.97 -5.20 7.53
C LEU A 62 -4.09 -4.17 7.33
N LYS A 63 -4.87 -3.89 8.38
CA LYS A 63 -5.91 -2.83 8.34
C LYS A 63 -5.30 -1.48 7.99
N GLN A 64 -4.16 -1.13 8.57
CA GLN A 64 -3.43 0.09 8.21
C GLN A 64 -3.04 0.11 6.72
N GLY A 65 -2.60 -1.03 6.18
CA GLY A 65 -2.32 -1.18 4.76
C GLY A 65 -3.53 -0.94 3.86
N ASP A 66 -4.72 -1.38 4.27
CA ASP A 66 -5.96 -1.14 3.53
C ASP A 66 -6.39 0.33 3.56
N TYR A 67 -6.12 1.06 4.64
CA TYR A 67 -6.29 2.51 4.64
C TYR A 67 -5.37 3.19 3.61
N ILE A 68 -4.11 2.78 3.55
CA ILE A 68 -3.15 3.34 2.56
C ILE A 68 -3.60 3.07 1.13
N LYS A 69 -4.21 1.91 0.83
CA LYS A 69 -4.80 1.66 -0.50
C LYS A 69 -5.86 2.70 -0.85
N LYS A 70 -6.78 2.99 0.07
CA LYS A 70 -7.84 3.99 -0.14
C LYS A 70 -7.27 5.40 -0.35
N GLU A 71 -6.19 5.74 0.35
CA GLU A 71 -5.49 7.01 0.14
C GLU A 71 -4.87 7.07 -1.27
N LEU A 72 -4.25 5.99 -1.74
CA LEU A 72 -3.72 5.91 -3.11
C LEU A 72 -4.83 6.02 -4.17
N GLU A 73 -5.98 5.38 -3.94
CA GLU A 73 -7.16 5.54 -4.81
C GLU A 73 -7.64 6.98 -4.84
N ALA A 74 -7.76 7.63 -3.69
CA ALA A 74 -8.18 9.03 -3.60
C ALA A 74 -7.20 9.96 -4.35
N LEU A 75 -5.89 9.72 -4.22
CA LEU A 75 -4.87 10.46 -4.97
C LEU A 75 -5.04 10.27 -6.49
N TRP A 76 -5.34 9.05 -6.93
CA TRP A 76 -5.62 8.77 -8.33
C TRP A 76 -6.87 9.52 -8.83
N PHE A 77 -7.96 9.48 -8.07
CA PHE A 77 -9.19 10.22 -8.39
C PHE A 77 -8.95 11.74 -8.48
N LEU A 78 -8.18 12.30 -7.54
CA LEU A 78 -7.83 13.72 -7.56
C LEU A 78 -7.02 14.09 -8.80
N ARG A 79 -6.03 13.27 -9.18
CA ARG A 79 -5.26 13.48 -10.40
C ARG A 79 -6.15 13.46 -11.64
N LYS A 80 -7.04 12.46 -11.74
CA LYS A 80 -8.00 12.36 -12.84
C LYS A 80 -8.92 13.58 -12.91
N TYR A 81 -9.47 13.99 -11.77
CA TYR A 81 -10.33 15.15 -11.67
C TYR A 81 -9.62 16.43 -12.14
N ARG A 82 -8.38 16.67 -11.69
CA ARG A 82 -7.58 17.83 -12.13
C ARG A 82 -7.37 17.84 -13.64
N HIS A 83 -7.05 16.68 -14.23
CA HIS A 83 -6.87 16.55 -15.68
C HIS A 83 -8.18 16.83 -16.45
N VAL A 84 -9.31 16.29 -15.99
CA VAL A 84 -10.62 16.58 -16.61
C VAL A 84 -10.96 18.06 -16.49
N LYS A 85 -10.79 18.65 -15.30
CA LYS A 85 -11.05 20.07 -15.08
C LYS A 85 -10.27 20.95 -16.06
N GLN A 86 -8.97 20.71 -16.19
CA GLN A 86 -8.08 21.46 -17.07
C GLN A 86 -8.49 21.37 -18.55
N ASN A 87 -9.01 20.23 -19.00
CA ASN A 87 -9.34 20.04 -20.42
C ASN A 87 -10.74 20.51 -20.81
N TYR A 88 -11.68 20.60 -19.87
CA TYR A 88 -13.08 20.89 -20.17
C TYR A 88 -13.61 22.20 -19.58
N TYR A 89 -12.99 22.73 -18.53
CA TYR A 89 -13.55 23.86 -17.76
C TYR A 89 -12.65 25.11 -17.70
N ASP A 90 -11.36 25.00 -18.03
CA ASP A 90 -10.50 26.17 -18.28
C ASP A 90 -10.38 26.34 -19.80
N PRO A 91 -11.09 27.29 -20.43
CA PRO A 91 -10.88 27.62 -21.83
C PRO A 91 -9.41 28.02 -22.01
N LYS A 92 -8.73 27.42 -22.99
CA LYS A 92 -7.42 27.89 -23.44
C LYS A 92 -7.66 29.11 -24.33
N ASP A 93 -7.69 30.29 -23.72
CA ASP A 93 -7.45 31.56 -24.40
C ASP A 93 -5.95 31.89 -24.38
#